data_AF-A0A943MQW7-F1
#
_entry.id   AF-A0A943MQW7-F1
#
_cell.length_a   1.000
_cell.length_b   1.000
_cell.length_c   1.000
_cell.angle_alpha   90.00
_cell.angle_beta   90.00
_cell.angle_gamma   90.00
#
_symmetry.space_group_name_H-M   'P 1'
#
loop_
_entity.id
_entity.type
_entity.pdbx_description
1 polymer ?
#
loop_
_entity_poly.entity_id
_entity_poly.type
_entity_poly.pdbx_seq_one_letter_code
_entity_poly.pdbx_strand_id
1 'polypeptide(L)'
;MTADSNDNFEYRPASAYERAEARRHHWAVAIGLQAVDGLEVSPYLRELAKGYQTGTYTLDQTGQLIRSHYAEYRSSTEGEQTNDSTMEADLVSQRIAELLTASPFVLDPEVLSQIHSYLFQDLDPDVYHPGQFKTERMIKQEEVLNGDSVLYADPLAYEMSLRMYFNSEREKENGVELAGEALESYARSIAYLWQIHPFWEGNTRTIAVFSELYLNHLGFRVNNTPFEEHSRYYRDALVRAMYRNASAEISQDTRYLTWFYDNLLNDAGNSLEREDLICSALFEDPTLLKNLSPEDALIK
;
A
#
# COMPACT_ATOMS: atom_id res chain seq x y z
N MET A 1 37.90 -12.40 -25.25
CA MET A 1 37.43 -13.56 -24.47
C MET A 1 35.94 -13.62 -24.68
N THR A 2 35.48 -14.49 -25.58
CA THR A 2 34.06 -14.84 -25.70
C THR A 2 33.77 -15.79 -24.55
N ALA A 3 32.78 -15.48 -23.72
CA ALA A 3 32.28 -16.41 -22.74
C ALA A 3 31.48 -17.46 -23.50
N ASP A 4 32.15 -18.52 -23.96
CA ASP A 4 31.49 -19.71 -24.50
C ASP A 4 30.84 -20.44 -23.32
N SER A 5 29.61 -20.00 -22.99
CA SER A 5 28.72 -20.71 -22.09
C SER A 5 28.18 -21.94 -22.82
N ASN A 6 28.53 -23.14 -22.34
CA ASN A 6 28.02 -24.41 -22.86
C ASN A 6 26.61 -24.76 -22.33
N ASP A 7 25.96 -23.84 -21.62
CA ASP A 7 24.62 -24.04 -21.09
C ASP A 7 23.57 -23.69 -22.15
N ASN A 8 23.07 -24.72 -22.83
CA ASN A 8 21.94 -24.64 -23.77
C ASN A 8 20.57 -24.62 -23.04
N PHE A 9 20.46 -23.89 -21.93
CA PHE A 9 19.17 -23.69 -21.28
C PHE A 9 18.31 -22.76 -22.13
N GLU A 10 17.17 -23.26 -22.57
CA GLU A 10 16.17 -22.46 -23.28
C GLU A 10 15.73 -21.28 -22.41
N TYR A 11 15.91 -20.05 -22.89
CA TYR A 11 15.37 -18.86 -22.24
C TYR A 11 13.85 -18.95 -22.21
N ARG A 12 13.26 -19.00 -21.02
CA ARG A 12 11.81 -19.02 -20.81
C ARG A 12 11.38 -17.75 -20.09
N PRO A 13 10.31 -17.07 -20.56
CA PRO A 13 9.74 -15.94 -19.82
C PRO A 13 9.32 -16.34 -18.41
N ALA A 14 9.54 -15.47 -17.42
CA ALA A 14 9.20 -15.73 -16.01
C ALA A 14 7.70 -16.01 -15.80
N SER A 15 6.82 -15.41 -16.60
CA SER A 15 5.36 -15.59 -16.57
C SER A 15 4.88 -17.02 -16.87
N ALA A 16 5.75 -17.88 -17.44
CA ALA A 16 5.42 -19.27 -17.75
C ALA A 16 5.25 -20.16 -16.49
N TYR A 17 5.62 -19.68 -15.30
CA TYR A 17 5.61 -20.45 -14.05
C TYR A 17 4.61 -19.95 -12.99
N GLU A 18 3.71 -19.02 -13.36
CA GLU A 18 2.72 -18.54 -12.41
C GLU A 18 1.75 -19.64 -11.98
N ARG A 19 1.90 -20.05 -10.72
CA ARG A 19 1.00 -20.99 -10.07
C ARG A 19 -0.34 -20.32 -9.80
N ALA A 20 -1.44 -21.08 -9.89
CA ALA A 20 -2.78 -20.58 -9.59
C ALA A 20 -2.92 -19.96 -8.19
N GLU A 21 -2.08 -20.41 -7.25
CA GLU A 21 -1.96 -19.86 -5.91
C GLU A 21 -1.43 -18.41 -5.92
N ALA A 22 -0.35 -18.13 -6.65
CA ALA A 22 0.19 -16.78 -6.79
C ALA A 22 -0.82 -15.84 -7.49
N ARG A 23 -1.55 -16.33 -8.49
CA ARG A 23 -2.62 -15.57 -9.14
C ARG A 23 -3.75 -15.19 -8.17
N ARG A 24 -4.15 -16.10 -7.27
CA ARG A 24 -5.14 -15.80 -6.23
C ARG A 24 -4.58 -14.79 -5.23
N HIS A 25 -3.34 -14.97 -4.82
CA HIS A 25 -2.63 -14.08 -3.90
C HIS A 25 -2.63 -12.62 -4.38
N HIS A 26 -2.15 -12.34 -5.60
CA HIS A 26 -2.07 -10.96 -6.10
C HIS A 26 -3.44 -10.26 -6.19
N TRP A 27 -4.49 -10.99 -6.58
CA TRP A 27 -5.84 -10.43 -6.68
C TRP A 27 -6.53 -10.21 -5.33
N ALA A 28 -6.28 -11.09 -4.36
CA ALA A 28 -6.75 -10.91 -2.99
C ALA A 28 -6.17 -9.64 -2.37
N VAL A 29 -4.85 -9.45 -2.48
CA VAL A 29 -4.16 -8.22 -2.03
C VAL A 29 -4.72 -7.00 -2.76
N ALA A 30 -4.78 -7.06 -4.10
CA ALA A 30 -5.23 -5.94 -4.92
C ALA A 30 -6.64 -5.44 -4.55
N ILE A 31 -7.57 -6.37 -4.31
CA ILE A 31 -8.95 -6.06 -3.90
C ILE A 31 -8.98 -5.54 -2.46
N GLY A 32 -8.30 -6.22 -1.53
CA GLY A 32 -8.30 -5.86 -0.11
C GLY A 32 -7.75 -4.46 0.14
N LEU A 33 -6.68 -4.09 -0.57
CA LEU A 33 -6.02 -2.79 -0.44
C LEU A 33 -6.92 -1.59 -0.77
N GLN A 34 -8.03 -1.79 -1.50
CA GLN A 34 -8.97 -0.68 -1.76
C GLN A 34 -9.71 -0.24 -0.50
N ALA A 35 -9.88 -1.15 0.47
CA ALA A 35 -10.54 -0.85 1.74
C ALA A 35 -9.76 0.17 2.61
N VAL A 36 -8.46 0.38 2.34
CA VAL A 36 -7.64 1.43 3.00
C VAL A 36 -8.31 2.80 2.92
N ASP A 37 -8.87 3.11 1.75
CA ASP A 37 -9.55 4.37 1.45
C ASP A 37 -11.09 4.23 1.53
N GLY A 38 -11.59 3.13 2.10
CA GLY A 38 -13.02 2.84 2.22
C GLY A 38 -13.70 2.52 0.88
N LEU A 39 -12.93 2.16 -0.14
CA LEU A 39 -13.44 1.89 -1.48
C LEU A 39 -13.85 0.41 -1.62
N GLU A 40 -14.89 0.18 -2.42
CA GLU A 40 -15.37 -1.16 -2.75
C GLU A 40 -15.27 -1.42 -4.25
N VAL A 41 -14.69 -2.58 -4.59
CA VAL A 41 -14.61 -3.07 -5.96
C VAL A 41 -15.97 -3.55 -6.47
N SER A 42 -16.19 -3.46 -7.78
CA SER A 42 -17.43 -3.88 -8.40
C SER A 42 -17.61 -5.41 -8.43
N PRO A 43 -18.85 -5.89 -8.56
CA PRO A 43 -19.11 -7.30 -8.88
C PRO A 43 -18.44 -7.75 -10.19
N TYR A 44 -18.31 -6.84 -11.16
CA TYR A 44 -17.69 -7.12 -12.47
C TYR A 44 -16.20 -7.44 -12.31
N LEU A 45 -15.45 -6.63 -11.54
CA LEU A 45 -14.05 -6.92 -11.22
C LEU A 45 -13.91 -8.28 -10.53
N ARG A 46 -14.76 -8.58 -9.54
CA ARG A 46 -14.70 -9.86 -8.81
C ARG A 46 -14.92 -11.06 -9.73
N GLU A 47 -15.82 -10.95 -10.70
CA GLU A 47 -16.04 -11.99 -11.71
C GLU A 47 -14.80 -12.19 -12.58
N LEU A 48 -14.21 -11.11 -13.10
CA LEU A 48 -13.02 -11.17 -13.93
C LEU A 48 -11.79 -11.69 -13.18
N ALA A 49 -11.60 -11.28 -11.92
CA ALA A 49 -10.55 -11.79 -11.04
C ALA A 49 -10.69 -13.31 -10.84
N LYS A 50 -11.91 -13.81 -10.60
CA LYS A 50 -12.18 -15.26 -10.52
C LYS A 50 -11.91 -15.97 -11.85
N GLY A 51 -12.25 -15.34 -12.97
CA GLY A 51 -11.92 -15.81 -14.32
C GLY A 51 -10.41 -15.97 -14.52
N TYR A 52 -9.61 -14.99 -14.10
CA TYR A 52 -8.15 -15.07 -14.14
C TYR A 52 -7.58 -16.17 -13.22
N GLN A 53 -8.07 -16.26 -11.99
CA GLN A 53 -7.64 -17.28 -11.02
C GLN A 53 -7.87 -18.70 -11.54
N THR A 54 -8.99 -18.92 -12.23
CA THR A 54 -9.35 -20.22 -12.85
C THR A 54 -8.70 -20.46 -14.21
N GLY A 55 -7.99 -19.47 -14.77
CA GLY A 55 -7.32 -19.56 -16.08
C GLY A 55 -8.25 -19.35 -17.28
N THR A 56 -9.46 -18.81 -17.06
CA THR A 56 -10.41 -18.44 -18.13
C THR A 56 -9.90 -17.24 -18.93
N TYR A 57 -9.29 -16.27 -18.23
CA TYR A 57 -8.66 -15.09 -18.81
C TYR A 57 -7.18 -15.05 -18.45
N THR A 58 -6.36 -14.46 -19.32
CA THR A 58 -5.01 -14.01 -18.96
C THR A 58 -5.08 -12.68 -18.20
N LEU A 59 -3.99 -12.29 -17.54
CA LEU A 59 -3.92 -11.01 -16.82
C LEU A 59 -4.17 -9.82 -17.76
N ASP A 60 -3.58 -9.87 -18.95
CA ASP A 60 -3.76 -8.87 -20.01
C ASP A 60 -5.22 -8.78 -20.46
N GLN A 61 -5.88 -9.92 -20.65
CA GLN A 61 -7.29 -9.96 -21.05
C GLN A 61 -8.19 -9.36 -19.96
N THR A 62 -7.96 -9.74 -18.70
CA THR A 62 -8.69 -9.17 -17.56
C THR A 62 -8.53 -7.66 -17.51
N GLY A 63 -7.30 -7.15 -17.66
CA GLY A 63 -7.04 -5.71 -17.65
C GLY A 63 -7.66 -4.96 -18.82
N GLN A 64 -7.64 -5.54 -20.03
CA GLN A 64 -8.32 -4.97 -21.19
C GLN A 64 -9.83 -4.86 -20.96
N LEU A 65 -10.46 -5.91 -20.44
CA LEU A 65 -11.90 -5.93 -20.17
C LEU A 65 -12.31 -4.85 -19.17
N ILE A 66 -11.57 -4.70 -18.06
CA ILE A 66 -11.84 -3.67 -17.04
C ILE A 66 -11.68 -2.26 -17.62
N ARG A 67 -10.57 -2.00 -18.30
CA ARG A 67 -10.31 -0.67 -18.88
C ARG A 67 -11.31 -0.31 -19.98
N SER A 68 -11.67 -1.26 -20.85
CA SER A 68 -12.69 -1.05 -21.88
C SER A 68 -14.07 -0.77 -21.29
N HIS A 69 -14.46 -1.50 -20.23
CA HIS A 69 -15.72 -1.27 -19.52
C HIS A 69 -15.83 0.19 -19.04
N TYR A 70 -14.79 0.72 -18.40
CA TYR A 70 -14.79 2.11 -17.92
C TYR A 70 -14.56 3.16 -19.01
N ALA A 71 -13.86 2.83 -20.09
CA ALA A 71 -13.70 3.73 -21.24
C ALA A 71 -15.03 3.94 -21.98
N GLU A 72 -15.78 2.87 -22.23
CA GLU A 72 -17.12 2.94 -22.81
C GLU A 72 -18.07 3.70 -21.89
N TYR A 73 -18.00 3.42 -20.59
CA TYR A 73 -18.80 4.10 -19.58
C TYR A 73 -18.60 5.62 -19.57
N ARG A 74 -17.34 6.10 -19.53
CA ARG A 74 -17.00 7.55 -19.59
C ARG A 74 -17.52 8.24 -20.86
N SER A 75 -17.74 7.49 -21.94
CA SER A 75 -18.25 8.02 -23.21
C SER A 75 -19.79 8.06 -23.30
N SER A 76 -20.49 7.48 -22.34
CA SER A 76 -21.96 7.38 -22.30
C SER A 76 -22.61 8.56 -21.57
N THR A 77 -23.86 8.91 -21.93
CA THR A 77 -24.66 9.94 -21.24
C THR A 77 -25.11 9.53 -19.83
N GLU A 78 -24.88 8.28 -19.43
CA GLU A 78 -25.10 7.77 -18.07
C GLU A 78 -23.90 8.06 -17.14
N GLY A 79 -22.79 8.58 -17.69
CA GLY A 79 -21.55 8.94 -17.00
C GLY A 79 -21.70 9.90 -15.81
N GLU A 80 -22.85 10.56 -15.66
CA GLU A 80 -23.13 11.49 -14.55
C GLU A 80 -23.55 10.79 -13.23
N GLN A 81 -23.74 9.45 -13.21
CA GLN A 81 -24.29 8.74 -12.03
C GLN A 81 -23.47 7.55 -11.50
N THR A 82 -22.23 7.31 -11.94
CA THR A 82 -21.37 6.31 -11.29
C THR A 82 -20.73 6.83 -10.04
N ASN A 83 -20.54 5.89 -9.12
CA ASN A 83 -19.62 6.03 -8.02
C ASN A 83 -18.17 5.98 -8.56
N ASP A 84 -17.57 7.15 -8.83
CA ASP A 84 -16.15 7.28 -9.23
C ASP A 84 -15.22 6.47 -8.31
N SER A 85 -15.60 6.33 -7.04
CA SER A 85 -14.92 5.49 -6.03
C SER A 85 -14.82 4.01 -6.43
N THR A 86 -15.87 3.43 -7.02
CA THR A 86 -15.85 2.02 -7.47
C THR A 86 -15.02 1.85 -8.73
N MET A 87 -15.08 2.80 -9.66
CA MET A 87 -14.21 2.81 -10.84
C MET A 87 -12.74 2.87 -10.44
N GLU A 88 -12.42 3.74 -9.49
CA GLU A 88 -11.08 3.83 -8.93
C GLU A 88 -10.62 2.49 -8.34
N ALA A 89 -11.43 1.91 -7.45
CA ALA A 89 -11.13 0.66 -6.79
C ALA A 89 -10.80 -0.45 -7.81
N ASP A 90 -11.58 -0.54 -8.88
CA ASP A 90 -11.41 -1.55 -9.93
C ASP A 90 -10.15 -1.34 -10.76
N LEU A 91 -9.94 -0.11 -11.25
CA LEU A 91 -8.76 0.23 -12.07
C LEU A 91 -7.46 0.06 -11.28
N VAL A 92 -7.42 0.54 -10.04
CA VAL A 92 -6.24 0.43 -9.19
C VAL A 92 -6.01 -1.03 -8.78
N SER A 93 -7.06 -1.81 -8.47
CA SER A 93 -6.91 -3.25 -8.20
C SER A 93 -6.26 -3.98 -9.38
N GLN A 94 -6.70 -3.69 -10.61
CA GLN A 94 -6.08 -4.27 -11.80
C GLN A 94 -4.58 -3.92 -11.87
N ARG A 95 -4.20 -2.65 -11.66
CA ARG A 95 -2.79 -2.23 -11.68
C ARG A 95 -1.96 -2.86 -10.59
N ILE A 96 -2.50 -3.03 -9.39
CA ILE A 96 -1.81 -3.74 -8.30
C ILE A 96 -1.59 -5.21 -8.71
N ALA A 97 -2.61 -5.89 -9.23
CA ALA A 97 -2.47 -7.28 -9.67
C ALA A 97 -1.45 -7.44 -10.81
N GLU A 98 -1.44 -6.54 -11.79
CA GLU A 98 -0.43 -6.46 -12.86
C GLU A 98 0.99 -6.32 -12.27
N LEU A 99 1.16 -5.36 -11.35
CA LEU A 99 2.48 -5.01 -10.82
C LEU A 99 3.06 -6.09 -9.90
N LEU A 100 2.24 -6.65 -8.99
CA LEU A 100 2.65 -7.75 -8.13
C LEU A 100 2.99 -9.02 -8.95
N THR A 101 2.25 -9.25 -10.04
CA THR A 101 2.51 -10.37 -10.95
C THR A 101 3.84 -10.21 -11.69
N ALA A 102 4.10 -9.02 -12.25
CA ALA A 102 5.38 -8.74 -12.90
C ALA A 102 6.56 -8.70 -11.90
N SER A 103 6.26 -8.36 -10.63
CA SER A 103 7.20 -8.21 -9.53
C SER A 103 8.50 -7.43 -9.87
N PRO A 104 8.46 -6.31 -10.62
CA PRO A 104 9.65 -5.53 -10.90
C PRO A 104 10.09 -4.83 -9.61
N PHE A 105 11.36 -4.99 -9.21
CA PHE A 105 11.86 -4.29 -8.03
C PHE A 105 13.33 -3.92 -8.13
N VAL A 106 13.62 -2.70 -7.69
CA VAL A 106 14.94 -2.20 -7.36
C VAL A 106 14.83 -1.37 -6.10
N LEU A 107 15.77 -1.54 -5.17
CA LEU A 107 15.81 -0.78 -3.94
C LEU A 107 16.45 0.61 -4.20
N ASP A 108 15.68 1.50 -4.82
CA ASP A 108 16.08 2.85 -5.22
C ASP A 108 14.97 3.89 -5.02
N PRO A 109 15.26 5.15 -4.64
CA PRO A 109 14.26 6.20 -4.47
C PRO A 109 13.25 6.36 -5.61
N GLU A 110 13.67 6.16 -6.86
CA GLU A 110 12.79 6.33 -8.02
C GLU A 110 11.69 5.27 -8.08
N VAL A 111 11.87 4.11 -7.44
CA VAL A 111 10.91 3.00 -7.47
C VAL A 111 9.55 3.43 -6.91
N LEU A 112 9.52 4.33 -5.92
CA LEU A 112 8.28 4.75 -5.29
C LEU A 112 7.42 5.57 -6.26
N SER A 113 8.02 6.51 -6.98
CA SER A 113 7.34 7.28 -8.04
C SER A 113 6.91 6.39 -9.21
N GLN A 114 7.69 5.37 -9.55
CA GLN A 114 7.33 4.42 -10.62
C GLN A 114 6.14 3.55 -10.23
N ILE A 115 6.14 2.99 -9.00
CA ILE A 115 4.99 2.24 -8.47
C ILE A 115 3.76 3.15 -8.48
N HIS A 116 3.85 4.34 -7.89
CA HIS A 116 2.71 5.26 -7.84
C HIS A 116 2.21 5.62 -9.24
N SER A 117 3.11 5.97 -10.17
CA SER A 117 2.73 6.28 -11.55
C SER A 117 1.98 5.12 -12.19
N TYR A 118 2.48 3.90 -12.02
CA TYR A 118 1.86 2.70 -12.58
C TYR A 118 0.47 2.40 -12.01
N LEU A 119 0.30 2.55 -10.69
CA LEU A 119 -0.96 2.25 -10.01
C LEU A 119 -2.10 3.19 -10.40
N PHE A 120 -1.79 4.47 -10.61
CA PHE A 120 -2.82 5.52 -10.75
C PHE A 120 -2.91 6.14 -12.16
N GLN A 121 -2.20 5.62 -13.15
CA GLN A 121 -2.19 6.14 -14.53
C GLN A 121 -3.55 6.11 -15.27
N ASP A 122 -4.51 5.29 -14.81
CA ASP A 122 -5.84 5.17 -15.44
C ASP A 122 -6.91 6.09 -14.80
N LEU A 123 -6.52 6.85 -13.77
CA LEU A 123 -7.37 7.78 -13.02
C LEU A 123 -7.21 9.22 -13.50
N ASP A 124 -7.95 10.14 -12.88
CA ASP A 124 -7.84 11.57 -13.16
C ASP A 124 -6.42 12.09 -12.83
N PRO A 125 -5.65 12.55 -13.82
CA PRO A 125 -4.29 13.03 -13.60
C PRO A 125 -4.23 14.32 -12.77
N ASP A 126 -5.31 15.10 -12.69
CA ASP A 126 -5.38 16.33 -11.88
C ASP A 126 -5.72 16.04 -10.40
N VAL A 127 -6.12 14.81 -10.08
CA VAL A 127 -6.33 14.35 -8.69
C VAL A 127 -5.11 13.58 -8.19
N TYR A 128 -4.63 12.62 -8.98
CA TYR A 128 -3.59 11.68 -8.54
C TYR A 128 -2.17 12.14 -8.88
N HIS A 129 -1.98 12.97 -9.91
CA HIS A 129 -0.68 13.37 -10.43
C HIS A 129 0.34 12.21 -10.48
N PRO A 130 0.08 11.14 -11.27
CA PRO A 130 0.76 9.86 -11.12
C PRO A 130 2.29 9.96 -11.16
N GLY A 131 2.93 9.68 -10.02
CA GLY A 131 4.39 9.62 -9.84
C GLY A 131 5.04 10.96 -9.48
N GLN A 132 4.26 12.04 -9.40
CA GLN A 132 4.73 13.38 -9.07
C GLN A 132 4.56 13.66 -7.58
N PHE A 133 5.53 14.36 -6.99
CA PHE A 133 5.42 14.81 -5.61
C PHE A 133 4.64 16.11 -5.51
N LYS A 134 3.80 16.21 -4.48
CA LYS A 134 3.10 17.45 -4.16
C LYS A 134 4.05 18.51 -3.65
N THR A 135 3.65 19.77 -3.81
CA THR A 135 4.44 20.94 -3.36
C THR A 135 3.89 21.57 -2.09
N GLU A 136 2.74 21.08 -1.61
CA GLU A 136 2.03 21.63 -0.47
C GLU A 136 2.18 20.75 0.77
N ARG A 137 2.27 21.40 1.93
CA ARG A 137 2.26 20.70 3.22
C ARG A 137 0.89 20.12 3.50
N MET A 138 0.88 18.96 4.15
CA MET A 138 -0.33 18.24 4.48
C MET A 138 -0.57 18.20 5.99
N ILE A 139 -1.83 18.41 6.36
CA ILE A 139 -2.40 17.97 7.64
C ILE A 139 -3.54 17.02 7.25
N LYS A 140 -3.55 15.82 7.83
CA LYS A 140 -4.56 14.80 7.53
C LYS A 140 -5.21 14.36 8.82
N GLN A 141 -6.53 14.43 8.87
CA GLN A 141 -7.27 13.95 10.02
C GLN A 141 -7.24 12.41 10.05
N GLU A 142 -6.73 11.83 11.13
CA GLU A 142 -6.68 10.39 11.29
C GLU A 142 -7.72 9.92 12.31
N GLU A 143 -8.57 8.97 11.91
CA GLU A 143 -9.70 8.49 12.70
C GLU A 143 -9.26 8.00 14.07
N VAL A 144 -8.20 7.19 14.13
CA VAL A 144 -7.69 6.59 15.39
C VAL A 144 -7.05 7.60 16.34
N LEU A 145 -6.87 8.85 15.90
CA LEU A 145 -6.29 9.95 16.68
C LEU A 145 -7.32 11.05 17.03
N ASN A 146 -8.62 10.74 16.93
CA ASN A 146 -9.69 11.71 17.12
C ASN A 146 -9.58 12.92 16.15
N GLY A 147 -9.05 12.68 14.96
CA GLY A 147 -8.81 13.70 13.95
C GLY A 147 -7.44 14.36 14.02
N ASP A 148 -6.63 14.13 15.06
CA ASP A 148 -5.26 14.66 15.03
C ASP A 148 -4.47 14.10 13.85
N SER A 149 -3.38 14.79 13.50
CA SER A 149 -2.55 14.45 12.35
C SER A 149 -1.19 13.92 12.78
N VAL A 150 -0.69 12.93 12.04
CA VAL A 150 0.75 12.65 11.98
C VAL A 150 1.46 13.88 11.41
N LEU A 151 2.70 14.12 11.85
CA LEU A 151 3.56 15.12 11.22
C LEU A 151 4.20 14.52 9.97
N TYR A 152 3.65 14.81 8.80
CA TYR A 152 4.20 14.39 7.52
C TYR A 152 5.43 15.23 7.13
N ALA A 153 6.25 14.70 6.22
CA ALA A 153 7.43 15.42 5.76
C ALA A 153 7.06 16.72 5.02
N ASP A 154 7.90 17.74 5.20
CA ASP A 154 7.83 18.96 4.40
C ASP A 154 8.24 18.64 2.94
N PRO A 155 7.57 19.21 1.92
CA PRO A 155 7.93 18.98 0.53
C PRO A 155 9.40 19.26 0.19
N LEU A 156 10.03 20.22 0.89
CA LEU A 156 11.47 20.51 0.73
C LEU A 156 12.38 19.34 1.18
N ALA A 157 11.85 18.40 1.95
CA ALA A 157 12.58 17.27 2.51
C ALA A 157 12.29 15.93 1.82
N TYR A 158 11.38 15.85 0.84
CA TYR A 158 10.99 14.58 0.20
C TYR A 158 12.18 13.83 -0.39
N GLU A 159 12.95 14.47 -1.27
CA GLU A 159 14.09 13.82 -1.91
C GLU A 159 15.15 13.37 -0.90
N MET A 160 15.44 14.21 0.11
CA MET A 160 16.41 13.88 1.15
C MET A 160 15.93 12.70 2.00
N SER A 161 14.67 12.71 2.44
CA SER A 161 14.09 11.68 3.29
C SER A 161 14.04 10.33 2.57
N LEU A 162 13.66 10.32 1.28
CA LEU A 162 13.69 9.12 0.44
C LEU A 162 15.12 8.61 0.29
N ARG A 163 16.09 9.46 -0.07
CA ARG A 163 17.50 9.05 -0.18
C ARG A 163 18.02 8.45 1.13
N MET A 164 17.70 9.05 2.27
CA MET A 164 18.07 8.54 3.59
C MET A 164 17.46 7.16 3.85
N TYR A 165 16.16 7.00 3.58
CA TYR A 165 15.48 5.71 3.70
C TYR A 165 16.17 4.62 2.87
N PHE A 166 16.31 4.84 1.55
CA PHE A 166 16.85 3.82 0.65
C PHE A 166 18.34 3.52 0.89
N ASN A 167 19.14 4.51 1.32
CA ASN A 167 20.51 4.27 1.74
C ASN A 167 20.57 3.39 2.99
N SER A 168 19.75 3.70 4.01
CA SER A 168 19.64 2.91 5.23
C SER A 168 19.22 1.47 4.94
N GLU A 169 18.21 1.27 4.09
CA GLU A 169 17.76 -0.07 3.70
C GLU A 169 18.83 -0.87 2.93
N ARG A 170 19.62 -0.22 2.08
CA ARG A 170 20.72 -0.90 1.35
C ARG A 170 21.86 -1.36 2.25
N GLU A 171 22.06 -0.70 3.39
CA GLU A 171 23.10 -1.05 4.36
C GLU A 171 22.64 -2.18 5.30
N LYS A 172 21.34 -2.53 5.32
CA LYS A 172 20.83 -3.62 6.14
C LYS A 172 21.29 -4.98 5.61
N GLU A 173 21.90 -5.75 6.48
CA GLU A 173 22.07 -7.19 6.29
C GLU A 173 20.74 -7.88 6.63
N ASN A 174 19.85 -7.97 5.65
CA ASN A 174 18.61 -8.72 5.82
C ASN A 174 18.95 -10.21 5.94
N GLY A 175 18.71 -10.78 7.13
CA GLY A 175 18.89 -12.20 7.39
C GLY A 175 17.87 -13.07 6.64
N VAL A 176 17.95 -14.38 6.86
CA VAL A 176 17.01 -15.36 6.28
C VAL A 176 15.64 -15.38 6.97
N GLU A 177 15.47 -14.60 8.04
CA GLU A 177 14.26 -14.54 8.86
C GLU A 177 13.95 -13.08 9.25
N LEU A 178 12.67 -12.70 9.17
CA LEU A 178 12.15 -11.44 9.67
C LEU A 178 11.27 -11.71 10.90
N ALA A 179 11.90 -11.70 12.07
CA ALA A 179 11.25 -11.88 13.38
C ALA A 179 11.89 -10.96 14.43
N GLY A 180 11.22 -10.80 15.57
CA GLY A 180 11.72 -10.00 16.70
C GLY A 180 12.15 -8.59 16.30
N GLU A 181 13.37 -8.19 16.69
CA GLU A 181 13.91 -6.86 16.41
C GLU A 181 14.05 -6.55 14.91
N ALA A 182 14.34 -7.56 14.07
CA ALA A 182 14.45 -7.37 12.63
C ALA A 182 13.08 -7.01 12.01
N LEU A 183 12.03 -7.69 12.46
CA LEU A 183 10.66 -7.39 12.03
C LEU A 183 10.19 -6.02 12.53
N GLU A 184 10.50 -5.66 13.77
CA GLU A 184 10.18 -4.33 14.31
C GLU A 184 10.93 -3.22 13.56
N SER A 185 12.20 -3.45 13.22
CA SER A 185 13.01 -2.54 12.39
C SER A 185 12.44 -2.37 10.97
N TYR A 186 11.96 -3.46 10.37
CA TYR A 186 11.27 -3.44 9.08
C TYR A 186 9.93 -2.68 9.16
N ALA A 187 9.08 -2.97 10.13
CA ALA A 187 7.81 -2.26 10.33
C ALA A 187 8.05 -0.75 10.52
N ARG A 188 9.05 -0.38 11.33
CA ARG A 188 9.44 1.01 11.54
C ARG A 188 9.92 1.68 10.26
N SER A 189 10.70 0.99 9.42
CA SER A 189 11.20 1.56 8.17
C SER A 189 10.05 1.80 7.18
N ILE A 190 9.13 0.86 7.02
CA ILE A 190 7.94 1.04 6.19
C ILE A 190 7.07 2.21 6.69
N ALA A 191 6.86 2.32 8.00
CA ALA A 191 6.11 3.42 8.59
C ALA A 191 6.78 4.78 8.34
N TYR A 192 8.12 4.85 8.43
CA TYR A 192 8.87 6.05 8.09
C TYR A 192 8.71 6.43 6.61
N LEU A 193 8.81 5.46 5.69
CA LEU A 193 8.58 5.71 4.26
C LEU A 193 7.16 6.25 4.00
N TRP A 194 6.15 5.70 4.69
CA TRP A 194 4.77 6.19 4.61
C TRP A 194 4.60 7.62 5.17
N GLN A 195 5.30 7.97 6.25
CA GLN A 195 5.26 9.31 6.85
C GLN A 195 5.78 10.41 5.90
N ILE A 196 6.65 10.07 4.95
CA ILE A 196 7.12 11.03 3.95
C ILE A 196 5.93 11.56 3.13
N HIS A 197 4.98 10.67 2.80
CA HIS A 197 3.68 10.98 2.19
C HIS A 197 3.74 11.98 1.00
N PRO A 198 4.60 11.72 -0.01
CA PRO A 198 4.97 12.74 -0.99
C PRO A 198 3.92 12.95 -2.10
N PHE A 199 2.96 12.05 -2.28
CA PHE A 199 1.95 12.15 -3.34
C PHE A 199 0.68 12.86 -2.86
N TRP A 200 -0.15 13.30 -3.80
CA TRP A 200 -1.46 13.90 -3.51
C TRP A 200 -2.43 12.87 -2.94
N GLU A 201 -2.62 11.76 -3.64
CA GLU A 201 -3.46 10.63 -3.21
C GLU A 201 -2.70 9.31 -3.34
N GLY A 202 -3.27 8.21 -2.84
CA GLY A 202 -2.73 6.87 -3.11
C GLY A 202 -1.43 6.49 -2.38
N ASN A 203 -0.97 7.30 -1.41
CA ASN A 203 0.25 7.04 -0.64
C ASN A 203 0.22 5.67 0.06
N THR A 204 -0.84 5.35 0.82
CA THR A 204 -0.90 4.10 1.59
C THR A 204 -0.91 2.86 0.68
N ARG A 205 -1.67 2.87 -0.42
CA ARG A 205 -1.68 1.79 -1.42
C ARG A 205 -0.31 1.63 -2.09
N THR A 206 0.36 2.74 -2.42
CA THR A 206 1.74 2.71 -2.96
C THR A 206 2.71 2.05 -1.98
N ILE A 207 2.65 2.42 -0.70
CA ILE A 207 3.56 1.87 0.33
C ILE A 207 3.28 0.39 0.59
N ALA A 208 2.01 -0.02 0.62
CA ALA A 208 1.66 -1.43 0.77
C ALA A 208 2.26 -2.27 -0.37
N VAL A 209 2.06 -1.85 -1.63
CA VAL A 209 2.60 -2.54 -2.80
C VAL A 209 4.13 -2.52 -2.81
N PHE A 210 4.76 -1.39 -2.47
CA PHE A 210 6.21 -1.32 -2.29
C PHE A 210 6.69 -2.33 -1.25
N SER A 211 6.01 -2.44 -0.11
CA SER A 211 6.41 -3.35 0.97
C SER A 211 6.33 -4.82 0.54
N GLU A 212 5.31 -5.18 -0.24
CA GLU A 212 5.17 -6.54 -0.76
C GLU A 212 6.23 -6.87 -1.82
N LEU A 213 6.46 -5.96 -2.78
CA LEU A 213 7.52 -6.11 -3.78
C LEU A 213 8.90 -6.21 -3.11
N TYR A 214 9.12 -5.44 -2.03
CA TYR A 214 10.36 -5.48 -1.28
C TYR A 214 10.54 -6.79 -0.53
N LEU A 215 9.51 -7.30 0.16
CA LEU A 215 9.55 -8.61 0.82
C LEU A 215 9.82 -9.74 -0.18
N ASN A 216 9.17 -9.70 -1.35
CA ASN A 216 9.41 -10.64 -2.44
C ASN A 216 10.85 -10.55 -2.97
N HIS A 217 11.40 -9.33 -3.10
CA HIS A 217 12.80 -9.11 -3.48
C HIS A 217 13.79 -9.69 -2.47
N LEU A 218 13.47 -9.61 -1.18
CA LEU A 218 14.26 -10.24 -0.10
C LEU A 218 14.09 -11.77 -0.04
N GLY A 219 13.20 -12.34 -0.85
CA GLY A 219 12.97 -13.79 -0.94
C GLY A 219 11.94 -14.34 0.05
N PHE A 220 11.25 -13.47 0.80
CA PHE A 220 10.14 -13.87 1.65
C PHE A 220 8.89 -14.15 0.82
N ARG A 221 8.10 -15.13 1.25
CA ARG A 221 6.76 -15.35 0.70
C ARG A 221 5.76 -14.76 1.67
N VAL A 222 4.97 -13.82 1.19
CA VAL A 222 3.91 -13.18 1.98
C VAL A 222 2.60 -13.97 1.88
N ASN A 223 1.85 -14.03 2.98
CA ASN A 223 0.46 -14.46 3.00
C ASN A 223 -0.45 -13.32 2.48
N ASN A 224 -1.56 -13.59 1.80
CA ASN A 224 -2.51 -12.57 1.34
C ASN A 224 -3.51 -12.12 2.42
N THR A 225 -3.81 -12.96 3.42
CA THR A 225 -4.93 -12.73 4.35
C THR A 225 -4.89 -11.37 5.05
N PRO A 226 -3.75 -10.88 5.60
CA PRO A 226 -3.74 -9.59 6.30
C PRO A 226 -4.08 -8.39 5.42
N PHE A 227 -3.56 -8.32 4.18
CA PHE A 227 -3.93 -7.22 3.27
C PHE A 227 -5.35 -7.37 2.73
N GLU A 228 -5.80 -8.61 2.48
CA GLU A 228 -7.16 -8.87 2.01
C GLU A 228 -8.22 -8.43 3.04
N GLU A 229 -8.01 -8.77 4.31
CA GLU A 229 -9.05 -8.67 5.35
C GLU A 229 -8.85 -7.47 6.30
N HIS A 230 -7.60 -7.03 6.49
CA HIS A 230 -7.23 -6.05 7.54
C HIS A 230 -6.51 -4.81 6.98
N SER A 231 -6.80 -4.41 5.74
CA SER A 231 -6.20 -3.24 5.10
C SER A 231 -6.41 -1.91 5.86
N ARG A 232 -7.57 -1.71 6.50
CA ARG A 232 -7.80 -0.53 7.35
C ARG A 232 -6.97 -0.56 8.64
N TYR A 233 -6.78 -1.73 9.24
CA TYR A 233 -5.86 -1.90 10.36
C TYR A 233 -4.44 -1.52 9.97
N TYR A 234 -3.97 -1.98 8.80
CA TYR A 234 -2.64 -1.61 8.29
C TYR A 234 -2.46 -0.09 8.18
N ARG A 235 -3.46 0.62 7.62
CA ARG A 235 -3.46 2.10 7.55
C ARG A 235 -3.35 2.74 8.92
N ASP A 236 -4.14 2.28 9.90
CA ASP A 236 -4.11 2.83 11.26
C ASP A 236 -2.82 2.46 12.01
N ALA A 237 -2.24 1.30 11.72
CA ALA A 237 -0.98 0.85 12.30
C ALA A 237 0.19 1.73 11.83
N LEU A 238 0.19 2.16 10.57
CA LEU A 238 1.14 3.15 10.05
C LEU A 238 1.01 4.49 10.79
N VAL A 239 -0.22 4.95 11.04
CA VAL A 239 -0.50 6.15 11.84
C VAL A 239 0.06 6.01 13.25
N ARG A 240 -0.27 4.92 13.96
CA ARG A 240 0.21 4.67 15.33
C ARG A 240 1.72 4.53 15.44
N ALA A 241 2.36 3.94 14.43
CA ALA A 241 3.81 3.83 14.38
C ALA A 241 4.51 5.20 14.25
N MET A 242 3.85 6.22 13.68
CA MET A 242 4.46 7.51 13.37
C MET A 242 3.94 8.68 14.21
N TYR A 243 2.84 8.49 14.95
CA TYR A 243 2.27 9.51 15.80
C TYR A 243 3.00 9.64 17.14
N ARG A 244 3.16 10.88 17.60
CA ARG A 244 3.64 11.20 18.95
C ARG A 244 3.03 12.51 19.43
N ASN A 245 2.71 12.57 20.71
CA ASN A 245 2.20 13.76 21.35
C ASN A 245 2.70 13.81 22.80
N ALA A 246 3.67 14.69 23.05
CA ALA A 246 4.31 14.78 24.37
C ALA A 246 3.34 15.30 25.45
N SER A 247 2.43 16.22 25.09
CA SER A 247 1.44 16.77 26.03
C SER A 247 0.43 15.72 26.49
N ALA A 248 0.14 14.75 25.63
CA ALA A 248 -0.74 13.62 25.91
C ALA A 248 0.01 12.36 26.39
N GLU A 249 1.33 12.44 26.58
CA GLU A 249 2.20 11.31 26.95
C GLU A 249 2.17 10.14 25.93
N ILE A 250 1.89 10.43 24.66
CA ILE A 250 1.82 9.43 23.58
C ILE A 250 3.16 9.37 22.83
N SER A 251 3.77 8.19 22.83
CA SER A 251 4.92 7.86 21.98
C SER A 251 4.49 7.09 20.72
N GLN A 252 5.40 7.06 19.74
CA GLN A 252 5.27 6.15 18.59
C GLN A 252 5.12 4.72 19.07
N ASP A 253 4.20 3.98 18.45
CA ASP A 253 3.89 2.59 18.81
C ASP A 253 3.90 1.71 17.56
N THR A 254 5.05 1.10 17.28
CA THR A 254 5.24 0.24 16.11
C THR A 254 4.61 -1.14 16.28
N ARG A 255 4.17 -1.52 17.50
CA ARG A 255 3.74 -2.90 17.81
C ARG A 255 2.62 -3.41 16.90
N TYR A 256 1.62 -2.57 16.60
CA TYR A 256 0.51 -2.95 15.73
C TYR A 256 0.97 -3.26 14.30
N LEU A 257 1.90 -2.46 13.77
CA LEU A 257 2.44 -2.70 12.44
C LEU A 257 3.35 -3.93 12.42
N THR A 258 4.12 -4.14 13.49
CA THR A 258 4.88 -5.38 13.69
C THR A 258 3.96 -6.60 13.70
N TRP A 259 2.84 -6.57 14.44
CA TRP A 259 1.84 -7.65 14.46
C TRP A 259 1.22 -7.92 13.10
N PHE A 260 0.92 -6.88 12.33
CA PHE A 260 0.44 -7.03 10.95
C PHE A 260 1.45 -7.80 10.10
N TYR A 261 2.73 -7.40 10.11
CA TYR A 261 3.77 -8.08 9.34
C TYR A 261 4.12 -9.47 9.89
N ASP A 262 4.00 -9.70 11.19
CA ASP A 262 4.23 -11.01 11.81
C ASP A 262 3.15 -12.01 11.37
N ASN A 263 1.89 -11.57 11.29
CA ASN A 263 0.81 -12.37 10.70
C ASN A 263 1.05 -12.60 9.20
N LEU A 264 1.54 -11.58 8.48
CA LEU A 264 1.82 -11.65 7.04
C LEU A 264 2.92 -12.65 6.69
N LEU A 265 3.98 -12.71 7.49
CA LEU A 265 5.19 -13.48 7.19
C LEU A 265 5.24 -14.80 7.93
N ASN A 266 4.75 -14.84 9.18
CA ASN A 266 4.99 -15.93 10.12
C ASN A 266 3.69 -16.60 10.63
N ASP A 267 2.50 -16.17 10.17
CA ASP A 267 1.19 -16.69 10.60
C ASP A 267 1.03 -16.66 12.14
N ALA A 268 1.54 -15.60 12.78
CA ALA A 268 1.67 -15.50 14.23
C ALA A 268 0.32 -15.39 15.00
N GLY A 269 -0.79 -15.12 14.30
CA GLY A 269 -2.13 -15.08 14.91
C GLY A 269 -2.38 -13.90 15.84
N ASN A 270 -1.66 -12.79 15.69
CA ASN A 270 -1.89 -11.56 16.45
C ASN A 270 -3.27 -10.94 16.13
N SER A 271 -3.87 -10.25 17.09
CA SER A 271 -5.13 -9.52 16.90
C SER A 271 -4.95 -8.35 15.92
N LEU A 272 -5.79 -8.28 14.90
CA LEU A 272 -5.82 -7.20 13.90
C LEU A 272 -7.13 -6.39 13.97
N GLU A 273 -7.61 -6.13 15.19
CA GLU A 273 -8.79 -5.29 15.47
C GLU A 273 -8.42 -3.80 15.50
N ARG A 274 -9.22 -2.95 14.84
CA ARG A 274 -8.91 -1.51 14.71
C ARG A 274 -9.10 -0.75 16.02
N GLU A 275 -9.99 -1.24 16.87
CA GLU A 275 -10.33 -0.66 18.16
C GLU A 275 -9.10 -0.60 19.08
N ASP A 276 -8.18 -1.55 18.95
CA ASP A 276 -6.91 -1.59 19.71
C ASP A 276 -5.99 -0.42 19.36
N LEU A 277 -6.20 0.23 18.21
CA LEU A 277 -5.40 1.35 17.70
C LEU A 277 -5.99 2.70 18.05
N ILE A 278 -7.16 2.76 18.68
CA ILE A 278 -7.74 4.02 19.14
C ILE A 278 -6.83 4.62 20.22
N CYS A 279 -6.45 5.88 20.03
CA CYS A 279 -5.70 6.62 21.03
C CYS A 279 -6.64 7.28 22.03
N SER A 280 -7.15 6.49 22.99
CA SER A 280 -8.25 6.89 23.88
C SER A 280 -8.01 8.22 24.59
N ALA A 281 -6.77 8.54 24.99
CA ALA A 281 -6.42 9.80 25.64
C ALA A 281 -6.86 11.04 24.83
N LEU A 282 -6.78 10.99 23.49
CA LEU A 282 -7.19 12.10 22.62
C LEU A 282 -8.71 12.23 22.48
N PHE A 283 -9.45 11.13 22.71
CA PHE A 283 -10.91 11.12 22.71
C PHE A 283 -11.46 11.54 24.08
N GLU A 284 -10.80 11.10 25.16
CA GLU A 284 -11.17 11.43 26.54
C GLU A 284 -10.91 12.92 26.85
N ASP A 285 -9.83 13.48 26.30
CA ASP A 285 -9.51 14.90 26.41
C ASP A 285 -9.10 15.50 25.05
N PRO A 286 -10.08 16.01 24.27
CA PRO A 286 -9.82 16.67 22.99
C PRO A 286 -8.92 17.92 23.10
N THR A 287 -8.70 18.47 24.30
CA THR A 287 -7.76 19.58 24.49
C THR A 287 -6.30 19.18 24.29
N LEU A 288 -6.03 17.87 24.24
CA LEU A 288 -4.73 17.29 23.96
C LEU A 288 -4.40 17.20 22.47
N LEU A 289 -5.36 17.46 21.56
CA LEU A 289 -5.12 17.48 20.12
C LEU A 289 -4.07 18.54 19.77
N LYS A 290 -3.08 18.16 18.95
CA LYS A 290 -1.95 19.06 18.63
C LYS A 290 -2.20 19.91 17.40
N ASN A 291 -2.81 19.33 16.37
CA ASN A 291 -2.90 19.94 15.04
C ASN A 291 -4.31 20.44 14.69
N LEU A 292 -5.29 20.21 15.57
CA LEU A 292 -6.68 20.64 15.42
C LEU A 292 -7.19 21.34 16.67
N SER A 293 -8.20 22.20 16.51
CA SER A 293 -8.97 22.71 17.64
C SER A 293 -9.80 21.57 18.26
N PRO A 294 -10.02 21.56 19.58
CA PRO A 294 -10.89 20.56 20.23
C PRO A 294 -12.31 20.50 19.68
N GLU A 295 -12.80 21.59 19.08
CA GLU A 295 -14.12 21.68 18.45
C GLU A 295 -14.18 20.98 17.08
N ASP A 296 -13.03 20.76 16.44
CA ASP A 296 -12.89 20.04 15.17
C ASP A 296 -12.55 18.55 15.37
N ALA A 297 -12.52 18.09 16.62
CA ALA A 297 -12.34 16.68 16.96
C ALA A 297 -13.42 15.82 16.28
N LEU A 298 -13.06 14.60 15.86
CA LEU A 298 -13.99 13.71 15.16
C LEU A 298 -15.12 13.14 16.03
N ILE A 299 -15.22 13.56 17.30
CA ILE A 299 -16.25 13.08 18.23
C ILE A 299 -17.66 13.42 17.73
N LYS A 300 -18.48 12.37 17.60
CA LYS A 300 -19.91 12.42 17.91
C LYS A 300 -20.18 11.61 19.16
#